data_AF-A0A919Z4S2-F1
#
_entry.id   AF-A0A919Z4S2-F1
#
_cell.length_a   1.000
_cell.length_b   1.000
_cell.length_c   1.000
_cell.angle_alpha   90.00
_cell.angle_beta   90.00
_cell.angle_gamma   90.00
#
_symmetry.space_group_name_H-M   'P 1'
#
loop_
_entity.id
_entity.type
_entity.pdbx_description
1 polymer ?
#
loop_
_entity_poly.entity_id
_entity_poly.type
_entity_poly.pdbx_seq_one_letter_code
_entity_poly.pdbx_strand_id
1 'polypeptide(L)'
;MEVAGLTPVDSDTVKVPGVAESRFRMECVLEQALELGGTEDTPGCDLLIARVVRFRAAEEVLHNGRIDPTILAPVSRMAGSFYSTLGKMFTIDRPE
;
A
#
# COMPACT_ATOMS: atom_id res chain seq x y z
N MET A 1 -8.22 5.96 -13.04
CA MET A 1 -7.56 7.19 -12.53
C MET A 1 -8.39 8.42 -12.86
N GLU A 2 -8.81 8.60 -14.11
CA GLU A 2 -9.62 9.74 -14.58
C GLU A 2 -10.92 9.99 -13.80
N VAL A 3 -11.75 8.98 -13.55
CA VAL A 3 -13.02 9.11 -12.79
C VAL A 3 -12.78 9.61 -11.35
N ALA A 4 -11.63 9.31 -10.77
CA ALA A 4 -11.24 9.74 -9.43
C ALA A 4 -10.41 11.04 -9.42
N GLY A 5 -10.13 11.63 -10.59
CA GLY A 5 -9.29 12.83 -10.72
C GLY A 5 -7.82 12.61 -10.34
N LEU A 6 -7.30 11.39 -10.47
CA LEU A 6 -5.91 11.05 -10.14
C LEU A 6 -5.02 11.00 -11.39
N THR A 7 -3.73 11.27 -11.21
CA THR A 7 -2.76 11.32 -12.31
C THR A 7 -1.98 10.00 -12.41
N PRO A 8 -1.98 9.31 -13.58
CA PRO A 8 -1.09 8.18 -13.80
C PRO A 8 0.37 8.60 -13.83
N VAL A 9 1.24 7.78 -13.26
CA VAL A 9 2.69 7.91 -13.40
C VAL A 9 3.30 6.56 -13.77
N ASP A 10 4.25 6.58 -14.70
CA ASP A 10 4.95 5.37 -15.11
C ASP A 10 5.70 4.72 -13.95
N SER A 11 5.78 3.40 -14.01
CA SER A 11 6.58 2.59 -13.11
C SER A 11 7.97 2.32 -13.68
N ASP A 12 8.96 2.15 -12.81
CA ASP A 12 10.36 1.94 -13.21
C ASP A 12 10.58 0.50 -13.71
N THR A 13 9.96 -0.48 -13.03
CA THR A 13 10.31 -1.90 -13.14
C THR A 13 9.15 -2.74 -13.69
N VAL A 14 7.92 -2.27 -13.57
CA VAL A 14 6.71 -2.93 -14.07
C VAL A 14 5.98 -2.07 -15.10
N LYS A 15 5.17 -2.70 -15.95
CA LYS A 15 4.42 -2.00 -17.02
C LYS A 15 3.16 -1.28 -16.54
N VAL A 16 2.70 -1.58 -15.32
CA VAL A 16 1.45 -1.05 -14.77
C VAL A 16 1.73 0.30 -14.11
N PRO A 17 0.98 1.37 -14.43
CA PRO A 17 1.22 2.70 -13.86
C PRO A 17 0.82 2.78 -12.38
N GLY A 18 1.50 3.67 -11.66
CA GLY A 18 1.13 4.09 -10.31
C GLY A 18 0.32 5.38 -10.29
N VAL A 19 0.00 5.86 -9.08
CA VAL A 19 -0.68 7.15 -8.83
C VAL A 19 0.37 8.20 -8.45
N ALA A 20 0.43 9.33 -9.17
CA ALA A 20 1.42 10.37 -8.95
C ALA A 20 1.28 11.07 -7.58
N GLU A 21 0.05 11.25 -7.13
CA GLU A 21 -0.28 11.88 -5.84
C GLU A 21 0.09 11.00 -4.63
N SER A 22 0.40 9.71 -4.84
CA SER A 22 0.82 8.84 -3.76
C SER A 22 2.29 9.09 -3.37
N ARG A 23 2.51 9.52 -2.12
CA ARG A 23 3.85 9.73 -1.56
C ARG A 23 4.63 8.45 -1.28
N PHE A 24 3.97 7.29 -1.30
CA PHE A 24 4.60 5.99 -1.19
C PHE A 24 3.85 4.96 -2.04
N ARG A 25 4.55 4.20 -2.87
CA ARG A 25 4.01 3.05 -3.60
C ARG A 25 5.05 1.96 -3.76
N MET A 26 4.55 0.75 -3.95
CA MET A 26 5.37 -0.44 -4.21
C MET A 26 5.04 -0.95 -5.60
N GLU A 27 6.07 -1.20 -6.39
CA GLU A 27 5.94 -1.96 -7.63
C GLU A 27 6.15 -3.42 -7.29
N CYS A 28 5.19 -4.25 -7.69
CA CYS A 28 5.16 -5.66 -7.32
C CYS A 28 4.95 -6.54 -8.55
N VAL A 29 5.50 -7.75 -8.47
CA VAL A 29 5.18 -8.85 -9.39
C VAL A 29 4.36 -9.87 -8.63
N LEU A 30 3.27 -10.34 -9.22
CA LEU A 30 2.43 -11.38 -8.63
C LEU A 30 3.23 -12.69 -8.57
N GLU A 31 3.36 -13.27 -7.37
CA GLU A 31 4.00 -14.57 -7.16
C GLU A 31 2.94 -15.67 -7.09
N GLN A 32 1.85 -15.44 -6.35
CA GLN A 32 0.75 -16.38 -6.21
C GLN A 32 -0.59 -15.66 -6.06
N ALA A 33 -1.65 -16.25 -6.59
CA ALA A 33 -3.04 -15.90 -6.29
C ALA A 33 -3.71 -17.14 -5.72
N LEU A 34 -4.29 -17.02 -4.53
CA LEU A 34 -4.93 -18.12 -3.81
C LEU A 34 -6.40 -17.80 -3.59
N GLU A 35 -7.29 -18.60 -4.17
CA GLU A 35 -8.73 -18.52 -3.95
C GLU A 35 -9.08 -18.97 -2.52
N LEU A 36 -9.89 -18.18 -1.81
CA LEU A 36 -10.27 -18.44 -0.41
C LEU A 36 -11.78 -18.26 -0.17
N GLY A 37 -12.34 -19.13 0.67
CA GLY A 37 -13.75 -19.10 1.08
C GLY A 37 -14.74 -19.32 -0.07
N GLY A 38 -16.02 -19.02 0.16
CA GLY A 38 -17.08 -19.16 -0.84
C GLY A 38 -17.63 -20.58 -0.97
N THR A 39 -18.03 -20.95 -2.19
CA THR A 39 -18.49 -22.29 -2.59
C THR A 39 -17.51 -22.92 -3.56
N GLU A 40 -17.64 -24.22 -3.82
CA GLU A 40 -16.73 -24.98 -4.70
C GLU A 40 -16.51 -24.32 -6.08
N ASP A 41 -17.58 -23.81 -6.71
CA ASP A 41 -17.51 -23.14 -8.02
C ASP A 41 -17.40 -21.61 -7.95
N THR A 42 -17.37 -21.02 -6.75
CA THR A 42 -17.39 -19.56 -6.59
C THR A 42 -16.60 -19.14 -5.35
N PRO A 43 -15.29 -18.88 -5.52
CA PRO A 43 -14.45 -18.36 -4.47
C PRO A 43 -15.00 -17.05 -3.88
N GLY A 44 -14.77 -16.85 -2.58
CA GLY A 44 -15.19 -15.62 -1.90
C GLY A 44 -14.24 -14.44 -2.13
N CYS A 45 -12.93 -14.71 -2.27
CA CYS A 45 -11.90 -13.73 -2.58
C CYS A 45 -10.61 -14.39 -3.07
N ASP A 46 -9.69 -13.55 -3.57
CA ASP A 46 -8.30 -13.93 -3.86
C ASP A 46 -7.34 -13.30 -2.85
N LEU A 47 -6.51 -14.14 -2.24
CA LEU A 47 -5.31 -13.70 -1.53
C LEU A 47 -4.14 -13.61 -2.51
N LEU A 48 -3.71 -12.39 -2.78
CA LEU A 48 -2.59 -12.12 -3.68
C LEU A 48 -1.29 -12.00 -2.89
N ILE A 49 -0.33 -12.87 -3.19
CA ILE A 49 1.05 -12.79 -2.70
C ILE A 49 1.89 -12.18 -3.82
N ALA A 50 2.46 -11.01 -3.56
CA ALA A 50 3.24 -10.27 -4.55
C ALA A 50 4.61 -9.89 -3.99
N ARG A 51 5.67 -10.07 -4.79
CA ARG A 51 7.03 -9.68 -4.44
C ARG A 51 7.26 -8.23 -4.84
N VAL A 52 7.70 -7.42 -3.88
CA VAL A 52 8.13 -6.04 -4.14
C VAL A 52 9.43 -6.06 -4.94
N VAL A 53 9.43 -5.40 -6.09
CA VAL A 53 10.61 -5.23 -6.96
C VAL A 53 11.17 -3.81 -6.91
N ARG A 54 10.35 -2.84 -6.48
CA ARG A 54 10.78 -1.44 -6.33
C ARG A 54 9.92 -0.71 -5.29
N PHE A 55 10.56 0.06 -4.42
CA PHE A 55 9.90 1.06 -3.60
C PHE A 55 10.02 2.43 -4.26
N ARG A 56 8.92 3.19 -4.28
CA ARG A 56 8.90 4.59 -4.71
C ARG A 56 8.35 5.40 -3.55
N ALA A 57 9.20 6.21 -2.93
CA ALA A 57 8.84 7.12 -1.85
C ALA A 57 9.18 8.54 -2.27
N ALA A 58 8.33 9.50 -1.93
CA ALA A 58 8.64 10.91 -2.08
C ALA A 58 9.78 11.28 -1.11
N GLU A 59 10.68 12.18 -1.53
CA GLU A 59 11.90 12.50 -0.79
C GLU A 59 11.59 13.03 0.61
N GLU A 60 10.55 13.84 0.73
CA GLU A 60 10.10 14.41 2.00
C GLU A 60 9.65 13.36 3.02
N VAL A 61 9.23 12.18 2.58
CA VAL A 61 8.80 11.08 3.46
C VAL A 61 10.00 10.25 3.92
N LEU A 62 11.14 10.31 3.22
CA LEU A 62 12.30 9.48 3.51
C LEU A 62 13.27 10.20 4.46
N HIS A 63 13.39 9.70 5.68
CA HIS A 63 14.32 10.21 6.70
C HIS A 63 15.27 9.08 7.12
N ASN A 64 16.58 9.26 6.87
CA ASN A 64 17.63 8.29 7.24
C ASN A 64 17.34 6.86 6.72
N GLY A 65 16.83 6.75 5.50
CA GLY A 65 16.48 5.47 4.88
C GLY A 65 15.22 4.82 5.44
N ARG A 66 14.44 5.53 6.26
CA ARG A 66 13.16 5.07 6.81
C ARG A 66 12.04 6.00 6.38
N ILE A 67 10.84 5.45 6.27
CA ILE A 67 9.62 6.21 6.02
C ILE A 67 9.21 6.90 7.32
N ASP A 68 9.10 8.23 7.30
CA ASP A 68 8.49 8.99 8.38
C ASP A 68 6.95 8.87 8.27
N PRO A 69 6.29 8.14 9.18
CA PRO A 69 4.85 7.93 9.10
C PRO A 69 4.05 9.22 9.34
N THR A 70 4.62 10.20 10.07
CA THR A 70 3.96 11.48 10.32
C THR A 70 3.88 12.31 9.05
N ILE A 71 4.97 12.34 8.27
CA ILE A 71 5.00 13.03 6.97
C ILE A 71 4.16 12.25 5.97
N LEU A 72 4.27 10.92 5.92
CA LEU A 72 3.47 10.07 5.02
C LEU A 72 1.95 10.25 5.23
N ALA A 73 1.52 10.59 6.45
CA ALA A 73 0.13 10.75 6.86
C ALA A 73 -0.81 9.66 6.28
N PRO A 74 -0.55 8.37 6.58
CA PRO A 74 -1.36 7.28 6.05
C PRO A 74 -2.79 7.33 6.59
N VAL A 75 -3.73 6.86 5.77
CA VAL A 75 -5.13 6.68 6.14
C VAL A 75 -5.44 5.20 6.32
N SER A 76 -6.24 4.86 7.33
CA SER A 76 -6.73 3.50 7.58
C SER A 76 -8.24 3.42 7.36
N ARG A 77 -8.72 2.23 6.95
CA ARG A 77 -10.13 1.95 6.76
C ARG A 77 -10.75 1.42 8.05
N MET A 78 -11.93 1.93 8.40
CA MET A 78 -12.73 1.48 9.54
C MET A 78 -14.04 0.87 9.06
N ALA A 79 -14.87 0.38 9.98
CA ALA A 79 -16.19 -0.19 9.67
C ALA A 79 -17.08 0.82 8.91
N GLY A 80 -17.87 0.32 7.96
CA GLY A 80 -18.70 1.16 7.10
C GLY A 80 -17.87 2.13 6.24
N SER A 81 -18.27 3.39 6.23
CA SER A 81 -17.61 4.47 5.47
C SER A 81 -16.63 5.30 6.30
N PHE A 82 -16.27 4.85 7.51
CA PHE A 82 -15.36 5.57 8.37
C PHE A 82 -13.89 5.30 8.01
N TYR A 83 -13.06 6.32 8.20
CA TYR A 83 -11.62 6.29 8.00
C TYR A 83 -10.94 6.95 9.20
N SER A 84 -9.69 6.58 9.47
CA SER A 84 -8.86 7.24 10.49
C SER A 84 -7.53 7.66 9.89
N THR A 85 -6.96 8.73 10.40
CA THR A 85 -5.56 9.10 10.17
C THR A 85 -4.65 8.31 11.12
N LEU A 86 -3.34 8.52 10.99
CA LEU A 86 -2.36 8.04 11.96
C LEU A 86 -2.75 8.47 13.38
N GLY A 87 -2.90 7.49 14.27
CA GLY A 87 -3.17 7.70 15.68
C GLY A 87 -1.92 8.05 16.48
N LYS A 88 -2.04 8.08 17.81
CA LYS A 88 -0.91 8.29 18.71
C LYS A 88 0.11 7.15 18.57
N MET A 89 1.35 7.50 18.25
CA MET A 89 2.48 6.56 18.27
C MET A 89 3.16 6.56 19.62
N PHE A 90 3.67 5.40 20.02
CA PHE A 90 4.50 5.21 21.21
C PHE A 90 5.48 4.07 20.94
N THR A 91 6.59 4.06 21.68
CA THR A 91 7.65 3.05 21.55
C THR A 91 7.60 2.14 22.76
N ILE A 92 7.80 0.83 22.55
CA ILE A 92 8.03 -0.15 23.62
C ILE A 92 9.41 -0.75 23.36
N ASP A 93 10.25 -0.79 24.40
CA ASP A 93 11.53 -1.49 24.32
C ASP A 93 11.30 -3.01 24.23
N ARG A 94 12.11 -3.67 23.41
CA ARG A 94 12.01 -5.13 23.25
C ARG A 94 12.31 -5.80 24.61
N PRO A 95 11.45 -6.70 25.10
CA PRO A 95 11.73 -7.47 26.32
C PRO A 95 13.02 -8.28 26.16
N GLU A 96 13.78 -8.44 27.26
CA GLU A 96 14.93 -9.36 27.34
C GLU A 96 14.53 -10.81 27.04
#